data_AF-A0A2E5IPT3-F1
#
_entry.id   AF-A0A2E5IPT3-F1
#
_cell.length_a   1.000
_cell.length_b   1.000
_cell.length_c   1.000
_cell.angle_alpha   90.00
_cell.angle_beta   90.00
_cell.angle_gamma   90.00
#
_symmetry.space_group_name_H-M   'P 1'
#
loop_
_entity.id
_entity.type
_entity.pdbx_description
1 polymer ?
#
loop_
_entity_poly.entity_id
_entity_poly.type
_entity_poly.pdbx_seq_one_letter_code
_entity_poly.pdbx_strand_id
1 'polypeptide(L)'
;MFHSHTYSKGFTLLEMLIVVTIIGILSAIIVPRLQSNINDSKEARFLAETARINTQLELFHFLNGYYPVSMDNENWSNPENGCMCQYTYFFPEGVPTGSVYGTPWNYDNILGRIVIE
;
A
#
# COMPACT_ATOMS: atom_id res chain seq x y z
N MET A 1 -13.30 -55.08 -41.86
CA MET A 1 -12.51 -54.02 -41.18
C MET A 1 -13.45 -52.85 -40.94
N PHE A 2 -14.00 -52.72 -39.74
CA PHE A 2 -15.00 -51.69 -39.41
C PHE A 2 -14.29 -50.43 -38.93
N HIS A 3 -14.44 -49.33 -39.66
CA HIS A 3 -13.97 -48.00 -39.23
C HIS A 3 -15.02 -47.40 -38.29
N SER A 4 -14.69 -47.18 -37.02
CA SER A 4 -15.56 -46.44 -36.11
C SER A 4 -15.43 -44.94 -36.37
N HIS A 5 -16.48 -44.31 -36.89
CA HIS A 5 -16.54 -42.85 -36.95
C HIS A 5 -16.75 -42.28 -35.54
N THR A 6 -15.70 -41.71 -34.96
CA THR A 6 -15.79 -40.84 -33.78
C THR A 6 -16.45 -39.52 -34.17
N TYR A 7 -17.68 -39.28 -33.72
CA TYR A 7 -18.33 -37.97 -33.82
C TYR A 7 -17.60 -36.96 -32.94
N SER A 8 -16.97 -35.97 -33.56
CA SER A 8 -16.47 -34.79 -32.86
C SER A 8 -17.66 -33.94 -32.42
N LYS A 9 -17.87 -33.78 -31.11
CA LYS A 9 -18.89 -32.87 -30.57
C LYS A 9 -18.35 -31.44 -30.66
N GLY A 10 -18.95 -30.63 -31.54
CA GLY A 10 -18.70 -29.19 -31.61
C GLY A 10 -19.39 -28.45 -30.46
N PHE A 11 -18.77 -27.38 -29.97
CA PHE A 11 -19.34 -26.47 -28.98
C PHE A 11 -20.56 -25.74 -29.58
N THR A 12 -21.65 -25.60 -28.83
CA THR A 12 -22.84 -24.89 -29.35
C THR A 12 -22.75 -23.39 -29.10
N LEU A 13 -23.30 -22.57 -30.00
CA LEU A 13 -23.36 -21.11 -29.80
C LEU A 13 -24.17 -20.72 -28.55
N LEU A 14 -25.22 -21.49 -28.26
CA LEU A 14 -26.07 -21.29 -27.10
C LEU A 14 -25.31 -21.53 -25.79
N GLU A 15 -24.38 -22.47 -25.79
CA GLU A 15 -23.55 -22.80 -24.64
C GLU A 15 -22.56 -21.67 -24.33
N MET A 16 -21.93 -21.06 -25.34
CA MET A 16 -21.12 -19.85 -25.11
C MET A 16 -21.99 -18.65 -24.70
N LEU A 17 -23.19 -18.50 -25.27
CA LEU A 17 -24.09 -17.39 -24.96
C LEU A 17 -24.52 -17.38 -23.49
N ILE A 18 -24.93 -18.53 -22.94
CA ILE A 18 -25.33 -18.63 -21.55
C ILE A 18 -24.11 -18.40 -20.63
N VAL A 19 -22.95 -18.95 -20.98
CA VAL A 19 -21.72 -18.80 -20.17
C VAL A 19 -21.30 -17.33 -20.06
N VAL A 20 -21.17 -16.61 -21.18
CA VAL A 20 -20.76 -15.20 -21.14
C VAL A 20 -21.82 -14.31 -20.47
N THR A 21 -23.09 -14.68 -20.58
CA THR A 21 -24.19 -13.97 -19.91
C THR A 21 -24.09 -14.14 -18.40
N ILE A 22 -23.89 -15.36 -17.90
CA ILE A 22 -23.72 -15.62 -16.46
C ILE A 22 -22.47 -14.91 -15.92
N ILE A 23 -21.34 -15.01 -16.63
CA ILE A 23 -20.10 -14.30 -16.25
C ILE A 23 -20.31 -12.79 -16.24
N GLY A 24 -21.05 -12.23 -17.22
CA GLY A 24 -21.38 -10.81 -17.27
C GLY A 24 -22.19 -10.34 -16.06
N ILE A 25 -23.23 -11.09 -15.68
CA ILE A 25 -24.07 -10.78 -14.51
C ILE A 25 -23.25 -10.83 -13.22
N LEU A 26 -22.44 -11.89 -13.02
CA LEU A 26 -21.60 -12.02 -11.83
C LEU A 26 -20.54 -10.90 -11.78
N SER A 27 -19.91 -10.60 -12.90
CA SER A 27 -18.86 -9.56 -12.98
C SER A 27 -19.40 -8.18 -12.63
N ALA A 28 -20.63 -7.84 -13.07
CA ALA A 28 -21.26 -6.57 -12.76
C ALA A 28 -21.44 -6.32 -11.25
N ILE A 29 -21.64 -7.39 -10.47
CA ILE A 29 -21.81 -7.30 -9.01
C ILE A 29 -20.45 -7.32 -8.29
N ILE A 30 -19.49 -8.12 -8.77
CA ILE A 30 -18.22 -8.36 -8.09
C ILE A 30 -17.25 -7.17 -8.24
N VAL A 31 -17.14 -6.59 -9.44
CA VAL A 31 -16.16 -5.52 -9.73
C VAL A 31 -16.27 -4.31 -8.77
N PRO A 32 -17.44 -3.68 -8.56
CA PRO A 32 -17.52 -2.53 -7.65
C PRO A 32 -17.20 -2.89 -6.20
N ARG A 33 -17.58 -4.09 -5.75
CA ARG A 33 -17.26 -4.58 -4.39
C ARG A 33 -15.76 -4.76 -4.21
N LEU A 34 -15.08 -5.32 -5.21
CA LEU A 34 -13.63 -5.50 -5.17
C LEU A 34 -12.91 -4.14 -5.13
N GLN A 35 -13.35 -3.17 -5.93
CA GLN A 35 -12.79 -1.83 -5.92
C GLN A 35 -12.94 -1.14 -4.55
N SER A 36 -14.12 -1.23 -3.93
CA SER A 36 -14.35 -0.72 -2.57
C SER A 36 -13.40 -1.37 -1.57
N ASN A 37 -13.34 -2.71 -1.55
CA ASN A 37 -12.47 -3.43 -0.61
C ASN A 37 -10.98 -3.08 -0.77
N ILE A 38 -10.53 -2.86 -2.01
CA ILE A 38 -9.16 -2.42 -2.28
C ILE A 38 -8.94 -1.01 -1.71
N ASN A 39 -9.89 -0.10 -1.91
CA ASN A 39 -9.78 1.27 -1.36
C ASN A 39 -9.77 1.26 0.17
N ASP A 40 -10.67 0.50 0.80
CA ASP A 40 -10.73 0.35 2.26
C ASP A 40 -9.41 -0.23 2.80
N SER A 41 -8.84 -1.20 2.10
CA SER A 41 -7.53 -1.78 2.47
C SER A 41 -6.38 -0.78 2.34
N LYS A 42 -6.42 0.10 1.34
CA LYS A 42 -5.44 1.17 1.16
C LYS A 42 -5.58 2.20 2.27
N GLU A 43 -6.79 2.63 2.60
CA GLU A 43 -7.05 3.56 3.69
C GLU A 43 -6.57 3.01 5.05
N ALA A 44 -6.91 1.76 5.37
CA ALA A 44 -6.43 1.10 6.58
C ALA A 44 -4.90 1.03 6.65
N ARG A 45 -4.24 0.72 5.53
CA ARG A 45 -2.77 0.72 5.44
C ARG A 45 -2.19 2.11 5.62
N PHE A 46 -2.79 3.12 5.00
CA PHE A 46 -2.36 4.51 5.11
C PHE A 46 -2.41 5.01 6.56
N LEU A 47 -3.49 4.73 7.27
CA LEU A 47 -3.64 5.08 8.69
C LEU A 47 -2.63 4.33 9.58
N ALA A 48 -2.46 3.02 9.35
CA ALA A 48 -1.49 2.21 10.10
C ALA A 48 -0.05 2.67 9.87
N GLU A 49 0.30 3.02 8.64
CA GLU A 49 1.62 3.52 8.28
C GLU A 49 1.88 4.91 8.89
N THR A 50 0.89 5.80 8.84
CA THR A 50 0.93 7.12 9.49
C THR A 50 1.19 6.98 10.98
N ALA A 51 0.45 6.10 11.67
CA ALA A 51 0.64 5.84 13.09
C ALA A 51 2.04 5.30 13.39
N ARG A 52 2.52 4.33 12.58
CA ARG A 52 3.87 3.77 12.71
C ARG A 52 4.95 4.85 12.58
N ILE A 53 4.84 5.71 11.55
CA ILE A 53 5.81 6.79 11.32
C ILE A 53 5.82 7.77 12.50
N ASN A 54 4.64 8.19 12.97
CA ASN A 54 4.52 9.09 14.11
C ASN A 54 5.14 8.51 15.39
N THR A 55 4.93 7.22 15.68
CA THR A 55 5.58 6.57 16.83
C THR A 55 7.11 6.56 16.72
N GLN A 56 7.66 6.34 15.51
CA GLN A 56 9.11 6.40 15.31
C GLN A 56 9.66 7.82 15.43
N LEU A 57 8.91 8.82 14.96
CA LEU A 57 9.23 10.24 15.13
C LEU A 57 9.25 10.66 16.60
N GLU A 58 8.25 10.23 17.38
CA GLU A 58 8.21 10.47 18.83
C GLU A 58 9.41 9.79 19.53
N LEU A 59 9.75 8.56 19.15
CA LEU A 59 10.92 7.87 19.69
C LEU A 59 12.22 8.60 19.32
N PHE A 60 12.33 9.11 18.09
CA PHE A 60 13.46 9.92 17.68
C PHE A 60 13.58 11.17 18.54
N HIS A 61 12.48 11.89 18.74
CA HIS A 61 12.46 13.08 19.59
C HIS A 61 12.80 12.77 21.04
N PHE A 62 12.29 11.65 21.57
CA PHE A 62 12.60 11.23 22.93
C PHE A 62 14.10 10.98 23.15
N LEU A 63 14.78 10.38 22.17
CA LEU A 63 16.21 10.08 22.25
C LEU A 63 17.11 11.28 21.94
N ASN A 64 16.65 12.20 21.09
CA ASN A 64 17.49 13.26 20.53
C ASN A 64 17.15 14.67 21.01
N GLY A 65 15.95 14.88 21.53
CA GLY A 65 15.45 16.19 21.98
C GLY A 65 14.92 17.09 20.86
N TYR A 66 14.92 16.65 19.61
CA TYR A 66 14.39 17.39 18.46
C TYR A 66 13.78 16.44 17.42
N TYR A 67 12.93 16.96 16.53
CA TYR A 67 12.36 16.21 15.43
C TYR A 67 13.23 16.33 14.17
N PRO A 68 13.28 15.31 13.30
CA PRO A 68 14.02 15.41 12.05
C PRO A 68 13.47 16.55 11.18
N VAL A 69 14.31 17.18 10.36
CA VAL A 69 13.87 18.33 9.54
C VAL A 69 13.03 17.90 8.33
N SER A 70 13.18 16.65 7.88
CA SER A 70 12.48 16.07 6.72
C SER A 70 12.38 14.54 6.79
N MET A 71 11.45 13.99 6.00
CA MET A 71 11.26 12.55 5.79
C MET A 71 12.19 12.01 4.70
N ASP A 72 13.50 12.02 4.93
CA ASP A 72 14.49 11.44 4.02
C ASP A 72 15.63 10.71 4.76
N ASN A 73 16.49 10.02 4.01
CA ASN A 73 17.57 9.21 4.56
C ASN A 73 18.81 10.03 4.98
N GLU A 74 18.82 11.33 4.75
CA GLU A 74 20.02 12.18 4.88
C GLU A 74 19.94 13.08 6.12
N ASN A 75 18.73 13.53 6.46
CA ASN A 75 18.51 14.61 7.43
C ASN A 75 18.03 14.13 8.82
N TRP A 76 18.32 12.86 9.13
CA TRP A 76 18.16 12.25 10.45
C TRP A 76 19.53 12.13 11.12
N SER A 77 20.17 13.26 11.42
CA SER A 77 21.45 13.27 12.14
C SER A 77 21.48 14.38 13.19
N ASN A 78 22.17 14.12 14.31
CA ASN A 78 22.43 15.11 15.34
C ASN A 78 23.89 15.58 15.21
N PRO A 79 24.16 16.85 14.87
CA PRO A 79 25.52 17.36 14.83
C PRO A 79 26.16 17.55 16.23
N GLU A 80 25.40 17.51 17.32
CA GLU A 80 25.85 17.99 18.64
C GLU A 80 26.31 16.89 19.61
N ASN A 81 25.87 15.63 19.44
CA ASN A 81 26.05 14.58 20.47
C ASN A 81 26.99 13.42 20.10
N GLY A 82 27.62 13.40 18.92
CA GLY A 82 28.57 12.35 18.52
C GLY A 82 27.98 10.93 18.36
N CYS A 83 26.74 10.70 18.79
CA CYS A 83 25.95 9.55 18.39
C CYS A 83 25.37 9.81 17.00
N MET A 84 25.76 8.99 16.02
CA MET A 84 25.13 8.97 14.71
C MET A 84 23.74 8.34 14.87
N CYS A 85 22.71 9.18 15.02
CA CYS A 85 21.33 8.73 15.12
C CYS A 85 20.80 8.40 13.72
N GLN A 86 21.41 7.42 13.08
CA GLN A 86 21.10 7.06 11.70
C GLN A 86 19.64 6.61 11.61
N TYR A 87 18.93 7.07 10.57
CA TYR A 87 17.54 6.69 10.34
C TYR A 87 17.31 5.17 10.43
N THR A 88 18.32 4.36 10.09
CA THR A 88 18.32 2.89 10.13
C THR A 88 17.91 2.31 11.50
N TYR A 89 18.12 3.05 12.59
CA TYR A 89 17.66 2.60 13.91
C TYR A 89 16.13 2.64 14.06
N PHE A 90 15.48 3.61 13.43
CA PHE A 90 14.03 3.83 13.48
C PHE A 90 13.32 3.17 12.29
N PHE A 91 13.98 3.17 11.14
CA PHE A 91 13.53 2.63 9.88
C PHE A 91 14.65 1.79 9.24
N PRO A 92 14.79 0.51 9.60
CA PRO A 92 15.86 -0.35 9.09
C PRO A 92 15.77 -0.59 7.58
N GLU A 93 14.59 -0.43 6.99
CA GLU A 93 14.35 -0.58 5.54
C GLU A 93 14.53 0.74 4.77
N GLY A 94 14.83 1.86 5.46
CA GLY A 94 14.82 3.20 4.88
C GLY A 94 13.61 4.02 5.31
N VAL A 95 13.78 5.35 5.37
CA VAL A 95 12.70 6.28 5.75
C VAL A 95 11.57 6.19 4.72
N PRO A 96 10.31 5.94 5.14
CA PRO A 96 9.19 5.98 4.23
C PRO A 96 9.03 7.40 3.65
N THR A 97 9.23 7.55 2.35
CA THR A 97 9.14 8.84 1.67
C THR A 97 7.79 9.08 0.98
N GLY A 98 7.00 8.01 0.79
CA GLY A 98 5.69 8.07 0.15
C GLY A 98 4.65 7.19 0.81
N SER A 99 3.39 7.53 0.58
CA SER A 99 2.22 6.83 1.07
C SER A 99 1.84 5.64 0.16
N VAL A 100 0.87 4.84 0.60
CA VAL A 100 0.24 3.78 -0.22
C VAL A 100 -0.41 4.31 -1.51
N TYR A 101 -0.66 5.62 -1.61
CA TYR A 101 -1.19 6.29 -2.79
C TYR A 101 -0.10 6.81 -3.74
N GLY A 102 1.19 6.66 -3.39
CA GLY A 102 2.32 7.15 -4.17
C GLY A 102 2.57 8.66 -4.03
N THR A 103 1.87 9.32 -3.11
CA THR A 103 2.10 10.73 -2.77
C THR A 103 3.16 10.84 -1.66
N PRO A 104 4.03 11.87 -1.68
CA PRO A 104 4.96 12.09 -0.58
C PRO A 104 4.22 12.40 0.72
N TRP A 105 4.83 12.08 1.86
CA TRP A 105 4.26 12.42 3.16
C TRP A 105 4.26 13.92 3.41
N ASN A 106 3.13 14.49 3.82
CA ASN A 106 3.09 15.84 4.36
C ASN A 106 3.56 15.79 5.82
N TYR A 107 4.82 16.13 6.05
CA TYR A 107 5.47 16.08 7.36
C TYR A 107 5.65 17.48 7.92
N ASP A 108 5.13 17.70 9.14
CA ASP A 108 5.34 18.92 9.89
C ASP A 108 6.46 18.70 10.93
N ASN A 109 7.60 19.37 10.73
CA ASN A 109 8.77 19.25 11.60
C ASN A 109 8.66 20.05 12.91
N ILE A 110 7.67 20.95 13.03
CA ILE A 110 7.37 21.68 14.27
C ILE A 110 6.49 20.80 15.16
N LEU A 111 5.47 20.17 14.57
CA LEU A 111 4.58 19.25 15.28
C LEU A 111 5.18 17.84 15.44
N GLY A 112 6.20 17.50 14.65
CA GLY A 112 6.88 16.21 14.70
C GLY A 112 6.00 15.05 14.22
N ARG A 113 5.09 15.30 13.29
CA ARG A 113 4.12 14.30 12.83
C ARG A 113 3.75 14.45 11.37
N ILE A 114 3.24 13.36 10.81
CA ILE A 114 2.57 13.37 9.51
C ILE A 114 1.20 14.05 9.67
N VAL A 115 0.95 15.01 8.78
CA VAL A 115 -0.33 15.72 8.64
C VAL A 115 -1.15 15.02 7.55
N ILE A 116 -2.40 14.75 7.88
CA ILE A 116 -3.39 14.18 6.97
C ILE A 116 -4.24 15.35 6.45
N GLU A 117 -4.24 15.54 5.14
CA GLU A 117 -5.11 16.51 4.45
C GLU A 117 -6.47 15.90 4.11
#